data_AF-A0AAD6BNL2-F1
#
_entry.id   AF-A0AAD6BNL2-F1
#
_cell.length_a   1.000
_cell.length_b   1.000
_cell.length_c   1.000
_cell.angle_alpha   90.00
_cell.angle_beta   90.00
_cell.angle_gamma   90.00
#
_symmetry.space_group_name_H-M   'P 1'
#
loop_
_entity.id
_entity.type
_entity.pdbx_description
1 polymer ?
#
loop_
_entity_poly.entity_id
_entity_poly.type
_entity_poly.pdbx_seq_one_letter_code
_entity_poly.pdbx_strand_id
1 'polypeptide(L)'
;MRNYFGEKVALYYLWLGWYTKLLVPAAALGVVVFLYGLAFFNSNPLIMEVCQSSIIMCPRCDKTCFVWQLSDTCTYAKVSHLFDNEGTVAFAMCMAIWATLFLELWKRHRARHVSQWKVYDWCEEEEELILEIVNDPNCKAKQFRHSYLRSTLVLFLVTVMLMLIIGLAHALVVFRVVAAPLMSELSWEFIRDHANTVAVMMGAVLHYLTIQIMTRVNRWVSLKLCDIEKTNSFAATERNFTVKMFTFQFFTLFSSLFYVAFFLGSVLAEERRRSAKILRYMARTSSP
;
A
#
# COMPACT_ATOMS: atom_id res chain seq x y z
N MET A 1 -29.74 -1.87 16.44
CA MET A 1 -28.68 -2.64 15.73
C MET A 1 -28.37 -3.95 16.45
N ARG A 2 -27.81 -3.92 17.66
CA ARG A 2 -27.44 -5.14 18.42
C ARG A 2 -28.56 -6.17 18.54
N ASN A 3 -29.73 -5.76 19.06
CA ASN A 3 -30.85 -6.68 19.29
C ASN A 3 -31.44 -7.31 18.00
N TYR A 4 -31.04 -6.83 16.81
CA TYR A 4 -31.57 -7.30 15.53
C TYR A 4 -30.52 -8.06 14.70
N PHE A 5 -29.26 -7.59 14.69
CA PHE A 5 -28.17 -8.17 13.88
C PHE A 5 -27.15 -8.97 14.70
N GLY A 6 -27.28 -8.98 16.03
CA GLY A 6 -26.34 -9.63 16.94
C GLY A 6 -25.14 -8.77 17.34
N GLU A 7 -24.37 -9.30 18.29
CA GLU A 7 -23.23 -8.68 18.95
C GLU A 7 -22.06 -8.47 17.99
N LYS A 8 -21.74 -9.46 17.13
CA LYS A 8 -20.61 -9.38 16.18
C LYS A 8 -20.76 -8.19 15.22
N VAL A 9 -21.92 -8.06 14.60
CA VAL A 9 -22.23 -6.97 13.66
C VAL A 9 -22.27 -5.63 14.39
N ALA A 10 -22.85 -5.58 15.60
CA ALA A 10 -22.88 -4.36 16.41
C ALA A 10 -21.48 -3.87 16.79
N LEU A 11 -20.55 -4.77 17.12
CA LEU A 11 -19.18 -4.43 17.48
C LEU A 11 -18.39 -3.89 16.28
N TYR A 12 -18.63 -4.40 15.07
CA TYR A 12 -18.06 -3.85 13.83
C TYR A 12 -18.50 -2.39 13.59
N TYR A 13 -19.81 -2.11 13.64
CA TYR A 13 -20.30 -0.74 13.44
C TYR A 13 -19.88 0.21 14.57
N LEU A 14 -19.74 -0.31 15.79
CA LEU A 14 -19.19 0.45 16.91
C LEU A 14 -17.72 0.86 16.65
N TRP A 15 -16.90 -0.09 16.18
CA TRP A 15 -15.52 0.18 15.80
C TRP A 15 -15.43 1.21 14.68
N LEU A 16 -16.22 1.02 13.62
CA LEU A 16 -16.24 1.91 12.47
C LEU A 16 -16.63 3.34 12.88
N GLY A 17 -17.70 3.49 13.67
CA GLY A 17 -18.13 4.78 14.18
C GLY A 17 -17.10 5.46 15.09
N TRP A 18 -16.41 4.68 15.93
CA TRP A 18 -15.32 5.19 16.76
C TRP A 18 -14.12 5.66 15.93
N TYR A 19 -13.72 4.86 14.94
CA TYR A 19 -12.67 5.17 13.98
C TYR A 19 -12.96 6.47 13.22
N THR A 20 -14.14 6.60 12.62
CA THR A 20 -14.53 7.81 11.88
C THR A 20 -14.51 9.06 12.78
N LYS A 21 -15.00 8.97 14.02
CA LYS A 21 -14.99 10.11 14.96
C LYS A 21 -13.56 10.56 15.31
N LEU A 22 -12.66 9.62 15.58
CA LEU A 22 -11.25 9.93 15.88
C LEU A 22 -10.46 10.35 14.64
N LEU A 23 -10.90 9.99 13.43
CA LEU A 23 -10.28 10.44 12.19
C LEU A 23 -10.50 11.95 11.94
N VAL A 24 -11.62 12.52 12.40
CA VAL A 24 -11.94 13.96 12.21
C VAL A 24 -10.82 14.91 12.66
N PRO A 25 -10.29 14.83 13.90
CA PRO A 25 -9.20 15.72 14.31
C PRO A 25 -7.90 15.49 13.52
N ALA A 26 -7.60 14.24 13.14
CA ALA A 26 -6.43 13.93 12.31
C ALA A 26 -6.57 14.52 10.90
N ALA A 27 -7.77 14.43 10.30
CA ALA A 27 -8.08 15.03 9.01
C ALA A 27 -8.01 16.56 9.07
N ALA A 28 -8.55 17.18 10.13
CA ALA A 28 -8.45 18.63 10.33
C ALA A 28 -6.99 19.11 10.41
N LEU A 29 -6.15 18.40 11.17
CA LEU A 29 -4.71 18.69 11.23
C LEU A 29 -4.03 18.55 9.86
N GLY A 30 -4.35 17.48 9.11
CA GLY A 30 -3.83 17.28 7.76
C GLY A 30 -4.22 18.40 6.80
N VAL A 31 -5.46 18.88 6.85
CA VAL A 31 -5.94 20.03 6.06
C VAL A 31 -5.19 21.30 6.44
N VAL A 32 -4.95 21.56 7.74
CA VAL A 32 -4.17 22.74 8.18
C VAL A 32 -2.75 22.72 7.63
N VAL A 33 -2.06 21.57 7.70
CA VAL A 33 -0.70 21.42 7.14
C VAL A 33 -0.69 21.57 5.62
N PHE A 34 -1.70 21.06 4.94
CA PHE A 34 -1.85 21.24 3.49
C PHE A 34 -2.08 22.71 3.11
N LEU A 35 -2.96 23.42 3.82
CA LEU A 35 -3.20 24.85 3.62
C LEU A 35 -1.96 25.70 3.93
N TYR A 36 -1.18 25.32 4.95
CA TYR A 36 0.12 25.92 5.21
C TYR A 36 1.06 25.76 4.01
N GLY A 37 1.20 24.55 3.45
CA GLY A 37 1.99 24.33 2.24
C GLY A 37 1.52 25.18 1.05
N LEU A 38 0.19 25.35 0.89
CA LEU A 38 -0.39 26.23 -0.14
C LEU A 38 -0.16 27.73 0.11
N ALA A 39 -0.05 28.18 1.36
CA ALA A 39 0.23 29.59 1.65
C ALA A 39 1.69 29.96 1.34
N PHE A 40 2.61 29.03 1.58
CA PHE A 40 4.06 29.31 1.54
C PHE A 40 4.80 28.79 0.29
N PHE A 41 4.14 28.14 -0.68
CA PHE A 41 4.85 27.60 -1.86
C PHE A 41 5.47 28.68 -2.77
N ASN A 42 4.91 29.89 -2.85
CA ASN A 42 5.47 30.95 -3.71
C ASN A 42 6.68 31.66 -3.08
N SER A 43 6.85 31.58 -1.76
CA SER A 43 7.90 32.27 -1.03
C SER A 43 9.21 31.48 -0.94
N ASN A 44 9.20 30.21 -1.38
CA ASN A 44 10.34 29.33 -1.23
C ASN A 44 11.41 29.60 -2.30
N PRO A 45 12.66 29.90 -1.91
CA PRO A 45 13.73 30.25 -2.85
C PRO A 45 14.03 29.11 -3.83
N LEU A 46 13.96 27.85 -3.37
CA LEU A 46 14.15 26.65 -4.20
C LEU A 46 13.15 26.55 -5.37
N ILE A 47 11.88 26.88 -5.15
CA ILE A 47 10.86 26.83 -6.22
C ILE A 47 11.10 27.95 -7.22
N MET A 48 11.47 29.14 -6.74
CA MET A 48 11.78 30.28 -7.59
C MET A 48 12.97 29.97 -8.52
N GLU A 49 14.03 29.36 -7.99
CA GLU A 49 15.20 28.93 -8.76
C GLU A 49 14.83 27.95 -9.87
N VAL A 50 14.01 26.92 -9.58
CA VAL A 50 13.58 25.95 -10.60
C VAL A 50 12.73 26.63 -11.68
N CYS A 51 11.74 27.44 -11.29
CA CYS A 51 10.78 28.04 -12.21
C CYS A 51 11.37 29.16 -13.08
N GLN A 52 12.44 29.85 -12.62
CA GLN A 52 13.11 30.92 -13.37
C GLN A 52 14.39 30.46 -14.09
N SER A 53 14.83 29.22 -13.88
CA SER A 53 16.04 28.70 -14.51
C SER A 53 15.88 28.45 -16.01
N SER A 54 16.88 28.87 -16.79
CA SER A 54 17.03 28.52 -18.21
C SER A 54 18.01 27.34 -18.42
N ILE A 55 18.17 26.49 -17.40
CA ILE A 55 19.14 25.38 -17.43
C ILE A 55 18.56 24.25 -18.27
N ILE A 56 19.30 23.83 -19.30
CA ILE A 56 18.94 22.71 -20.16
C ILE A 56 19.39 21.40 -19.49
N MET A 57 18.46 20.47 -19.30
CA MET A 57 18.74 19.16 -18.72
C MET A 57 19.06 18.13 -19.81
N CYS A 58 19.85 17.13 -19.42
CA CYS A 58 20.22 16.03 -20.31
C CYS A 58 19.00 15.16 -20.65
N PRO A 59 18.96 14.58 -21.86
CA PRO A 59 17.92 13.63 -22.24
C PRO A 59 17.98 12.39 -21.35
N ARG A 60 16.80 11.79 -21.07
CA ARG A 60 16.66 10.59 -20.22
C ARG A 60 16.88 9.27 -20.97
N CYS A 61 17.12 9.30 -22.28
CA CYS A 61 17.32 8.11 -23.11
C CYS A 61 18.43 8.35 -24.14
N ASP A 62 19.06 7.26 -24.61
CA ASP A 62 20.27 7.30 -25.43
C ASP A 62 20.07 7.61 -26.92
N LYS A 63 18.90 7.30 -27.51
CA LYS A 63 18.78 7.21 -28.98
C LYS A 63 17.98 8.33 -29.65
N THR A 64 16.87 8.80 -29.08
CA THR A 64 16.01 9.86 -29.68
C THR A 64 15.20 10.60 -28.61
N CYS A 65 15.86 11.39 -27.76
CA CYS A 65 15.18 12.21 -26.76
C CYS A 65 15.52 13.68 -26.93
N PHE A 66 14.50 14.54 -26.86
CA PHE A 66 14.67 15.98 -26.84
C PHE A 66 15.29 16.42 -25.51
N VAL A 67 16.16 17.42 -25.58
CA VAL A 67 16.59 18.15 -24.39
C VAL A 67 15.40 18.93 -23.85
N TRP A 68 15.31 19.05 -22.52
CA TRP A 68 14.18 19.70 -21.83
C TRP A 68 14.70 20.74 -20.86
N GLN A 69 13.92 21.80 -20.61
CA GLN A 69 14.33 22.87 -19.71
C GLN A 69 13.92 22.54 -18.28
N LEU A 70 14.73 22.93 -17.30
CA LEU A 70 14.42 22.71 -15.89
C LEU A 70 13.12 23.42 -15.46
N SER A 71 12.82 24.59 -16.04
CA SER A 71 11.57 25.33 -15.84
C SER A 71 10.30 24.52 -16.17
N ASP A 72 10.38 23.55 -17.09
CA ASP A 72 9.23 22.70 -17.47
C ASP A 72 8.76 21.82 -16.30
N THR A 73 9.62 21.57 -15.32
CA THR A 73 9.30 20.82 -14.09
C THR A 73 8.84 21.70 -12.93
N CYS A 74 8.63 23.00 -13.15
CA CYS A 74 8.16 23.93 -12.12
C CYS A 74 6.86 23.47 -11.43
N THR A 75 5.90 22.94 -12.19
CA THR A 75 4.63 22.41 -11.64
C THR A 75 4.88 21.21 -10.73
N TYR A 76 5.74 20.28 -11.15
CA TYR A 76 6.13 19.13 -10.35
C TYR A 76 6.86 19.54 -9.07
N ALA A 77 7.78 20.51 -9.15
CA ALA A 77 8.50 21.04 -7.98
C ALA A 77 7.56 21.70 -6.96
N LYS A 78 6.58 22.48 -7.43
CA LYS A 78 5.53 23.07 -6.57
C LYS A 78 4.71 21.99 -5.86
N VAL A 79 4.29 20.95 -6.59
CA VAL A 79 3.53 19.84 -6.01
C VAL A 79 4.37 19.04 -5.02
N SER A 80 5.65 18.78 -5.32
CA SER A 80 6.55 18.06 -4.41
C SER A 80 6.72 18.82 -3.10
N HIS A 81 6.98 20.13 -3.14
CA HIS A 81 7.12 20.95 -1.94
C HIS A 81 5.83 21.05 -1.10
N LEU A 82 4.66 20.96 -1.73
CA LEU A 82 3.38 20.91 -1.01
C LEU A 82 3.29 19.68 -0.10
N PHE A 83 3.88 18.55 -0.50
CA PHE A 83 3.92 17.32 0.28
C PHE A 83 5.19 17.17 1.13
N ASP A 84 6.32 17.73 0.69
CA ASP A 84 7.63 17.65 1.34
C ASP A 84 7.98 18.99 2.00
N ASN A 85 7.21 19.38 3.02
CA ASN A 85 7.46 20.58 3.82
C ASN A 85 7.71 20.22 5.30
N GLU A 86 8.25 21.16 6.07
CA GLU A 86 8.52 20.94 7.49
C GLU A 86 7.27 20.56 8.31
N GLY A 87 6.10 21.06 7.91
CA GLY A 87 4.82 20.73 8.53
C GLY A 87 4.41 19.27 8.35
N THR A 88 4.79 18.60 7.26
CA THR A 88 4.47 17.18 7.06
C THR A 88 5.27 16.27 7.99
N VAL A 89 6.47 16.68 8.41
CA VAL A 89 7.25 15.99 9.45
C VAL A 89 6.51 16.07 10.80
N ALA A 90 6.02 17.25 11.17
CA ALA A 90 5.21 17.43 12.38
C ALA A 90 3.91 16.59 12.32
N PHE A 91 3.24 16.60 11.17
CA PHE A 91 2.06 15.77 10.93
C PHE A 91 2.35 14.27 11.09
N ALA A 92 3.47 13.78 10.57
CA ALA A 92 3.86 12.37 10.70
C ALA A 92 4.03 11.96 12.18
N MET A 93 4.66 12.80 13.00
CA MET A 93 4.77 12.58 14.44
C MET A 93 3.39 12.56 15.13
N CYS A 94 2.52 13.50 14.78
CA CYS A 94 1.15 13.54 15.29
C CYS A 94 0.35 12.29 14.87
N MET A 95 0.52 11.79 13.65
CA MET A 95 -0.14 10.58 13.17
C MET A 95 0.32 9.31 13.89
N ALA A 96 1.60 9.23 14.26
CA ALA A 96 2.12 8.15 15.09
C ALA A 96 1.47 8.16 16.49
N ILE A 97 1.43 9.33 17.14
CA ILE A 97 0.76 9.51 18.43
C ILE A 97 -0.74 9.18 18.33
N TRP A 98 -1.40 9.70 17.29
CA TRP A 98 -2.81 9.45 17.02
C TRP A 98 -3.12 7.96 16.87
N ALA A 99 -2.28 7.21 16.14
CA ALA A 99 -2.48 5.77 15.96
C ALA A 99 -2.41 5.02 17.31
N THR A 100 -1.45 5.35 18.16
CA THR A 100 -1.33 4.78 19.51
C THR A 100 -2.54 5.15 20.37
N LEU A 101 -2.93 6.42 20.41
CA LEU A 101 -4.11 6.89 21.14
C LEU A 101 -5.39 6.21 20.66
N PHE A 102 -5.56 6.07 19.34
CA PHE A 102 -6.71 5.40 18.74
C PHE A 102 -6.82 3.96 19.24
N LEU A 103 -5.73 3.18 19.20
CA LEU A 103 -5.73 1.79 19.63
C LEU A 103 -6.02 1.66 21.14
N GLU A 104 -5.40 2.47 21.98
CA GLU A 104 -5.60 2.42 23.44
C GLU A 104 -7.01 2.87 23.85
N LEU A 105 -7.51 3.95 23.25
CA LEU A 105 -8.87 4.41 23.48
C LEU A 105 -9.90 3.42 22.96
N TRP A 106 -9.65 2.77 21.83
CA TRP A 106 -10.51 1.71 21.30
C TRP A 106 -10.55 0.51 22.24
N LYS A 107 -9.40 0.03 22.76
CA LYS A 107 -9.38 -1.06 23.75
C LYS A 107 -10.29 -0.75 24.95
N ARG A 108 -10.20 0.47 25.50
CA ARG A 108 -11.06 0.93 26.60
C ARG A 108 -12.53 1.04 26.20
N HIS A 109 -12.82 1.61 25.04
CA HIS A 109 -14.17 1.80 24.54
C HIS A 109 -14.88 0.47 24.29
N ARG A 110 -14.17 -0.48 23.67
CA ARG A 110 -14.61 -1.85 23.46
C ARG A 110 -14.91 -2.55 24.78
N ALA A 111 -13.98 -2.48 25.75
CA ALA A 111 -14.18 -3.12 27.06
C ALA A 111 -15.45 -2.63 27.77
N ARG A 112 -15.73 -1.32 27.73
CA ARG A 112 -16.96 -0.74 28.31
C ARG A 112 -18.23 -1.31 27.65
N HIS A 113 -18.27 -1.39 26.32
CA HIS A 113 -19.45 -1.88 25.61
C HIS A 113 -19.64 -3.38 25.75
N VAL A 114 -18.57 -4.17 25.64
CA VAL A 114 -18.61 -5.62 25.83
C VAL A 114 -19.07 -5.99 27.25
N SER A 115 -18.63 -5.24 28.27
CA SER A 115 -19.09 -5.40 29.65
C SER A 115 -20.57 -5.03 29.81
N GLN A 116 -21.01 -3.90 29.24
CA GLN A 116 -22.43 -3.50 29.25
C GLN A 116 -23.34 -4.50 28.55
N TRP A 117 -22.85 -5.15 27.48
CA TRP A 117 -23.58 -6.17 26.76
C TRP A 117 -23.54 -7.55 27.45
N LYS A 118 -22.73 -7.71 28.51
CA LYS A 118 -22.49 -8.97 29.23
C LYS A 118 -21.89 -10.08 28.35
N VAL A 119 -21.01 -9.70 27.42
CA VAL A 119 -20.39 -10.60 26.41
C VAL A 119 -18.87 -10.72 26.66
N TYR A 120 -18.42 -10.48 27.89
CA TYR A 120 -16.98 -10.43 28.21
C TYR A 120 -16.32 -11.81 28.23
N ASP A 121 -17.08 -12.85 28.55
CA ASP A 121 -16.64 -14.25 28.65
C ASP A 121 -17.02 -15.06 27.41
N TRP A 122 -17.40 -14.38 26.33
CA TRP A 122 -17.89 -15.04 25.13
C TRP A 122 -16.71 -15.55 24.27
N CYS A 123 -16.72 -16.85 24.01
CA CYS A 123 -15.73 -17.53 23.18
C CYS A 123 -16.41 -18.15 21.94
N GLU A 124 -16.01 -17.71 20.74
CA GLU A 124 -16.60 -18.18 19.47
C GLU A 124 -16.44 -19.69 19.26
N GLU A 125 -15.30 -20.25 19.68
CA GLU A 125 -15.01 -21.68 19.54
C GLU A 125 -15.94 -22.52 20.44
N GLU A 126 -16.33 -22.00 21.61
CA GLU A 126 -17.26 -22.67 22.52
C GLU A 126 -18.71 -22.56 22.03
N GLU A 127 -19.12 -21.40 21.51
CA GLU A 127 -20.45 -21.22 20.92
C GLU A 127 -20.69 -22.18 19.75
N GLU A 128 -19.71 -22.34 18.85
CA GLU A 128 -19.79 -23.30 17.75
C GLU A 128 -19.97 -24.75 18.24
N LEU A 129 -19.21 -25.13 19.27
CA LEU A 129 -19.30 -26.47 19.87
C LEU A 129 -20.67 -26.71 20.50
N ILE A 130 -21.19 -25.71 21.23
CA ILE A 130 -22.53 -25.79 21.85
C ILE A 130 -23.61 -25.93 20.76
N LEU A 131 -23.53 -25.13 19.69
CA LEU A 131 -24.47 -25.21 18.57
C LEU A 131 -24.42 -26.58 17.87
N GLU A 132 -23.24 -27.17 17.69
CA GLU A 132 -23.08 -28.51 17.12
C GLU A 132 -23.74 -29.58 18.00
N ILE A 133 -23.54 -29.51 19.31
CA ILE A 133 -24.16 -30.44 20.29
C ILE A 133 -25.69 -30.28 20.34
N VAL A 134 -26.19 -29.03 20.28
CA VAL A 134 -27.63 -28.76 20.31
C VAL A 134 -28.33 -29.28 19.04
N ASN A 135 -27.66 -29.17 17.89
CA ASN A 135 -28.23 -29.58 16.61
C ASN A 135 -28.11 -31.09 16.36
N ASP A 136 -27.09 -31.76 16.92
CA ASP A 136 -26.92 -33.22 16.89
C ASP A 136 -26.65 -33.80 18.28
N PRO A 137 -27.65 -34.47 18.92
CA PRO A 137 -27.48 -35.10 20.22
C PRO A 137 -26.45 -36.24 20.26
N ASN A 138 -26.11 -36.81 19.10
CA ASN A 138 -25.08 -37.85 18.96
C ASN A 138 -23.70 -37.29 18.56
N CYS A 139 -23.52 -35.97 18.65
CA CYS A 139 -22.25 -35.31 18.33
C CYS A 139 -21.11 -35.92 19.16
N LYS A 140 -20.09 -36.44 18.48
CA LYS A 140 -18.87 -36.93 19.13
C LYS A 140 -17.82 -35.82 19.10
N ALA A 141 -17.17 -35.60 20.24
CA ALA A 141 -16.06 -34.65 20.34
C ALA A 141 -15.03 -34.90 19.23
N LYS A 142 -14.80 -33.88 18.39
CA LYS A 142 -13.88 -33.96 17.26
C LYS A 142 -12.45 -34.08 17.77
N GLN A 143 -11.85 -35.26 17.65
CA GLN A 143 -10.50 -35.49 18.15
C GLN A 143 -9.47 -34.86 17.20
N PHE A 144 -8.95 -33.70 17.59
CA PHE A 144 -7.94 -32.99 16.82
C PHE A 144 -6.53 -33.52 17.14
N ARG A 145 -5.85 -34.08 16.14
CA ARG A 145 -4.40 -34.36 16.21
C ARG A 145 -3.65 -33.33 15.38
N HIS A 146 -2.86 -32.51 16.06
CA HIS A 146 -2.01 -31.54 15.39
C HIS A 146 -0.92 -32.28 14.61
N SER A 147 -0.96 -32.16 13.27
CA SER A 147 0.10 -32.69 12.41
C SER A 147 1.13 -31.59 12.17
N TYR A 148 2.29 -31.71 12.81
CA TYR A 148 3.39 -30.75 12.65
C TYR A 148 3.85 -30.64 11.19
N LEU A 149 3.91 -31.76 10.46
CA LEU A 149 4.27 -31.79 9.03
C LEU A 149 3.30 -30.98 8.16
N ARG A 150 2.00 -31.02 8.48
CA ARG A 150 0.97 -30.30 7.72
C ARG A 150 1.08 -28.80 7.96
N SER A 151 1.30 -28.41 9.20
CA SER A 151 1.48 -27.01 9.59
C SER A 151 2.77 -26.42 9.00
N THR A 152 3.89 -27.16 9.03
CA THR A 152 5.15 -26.71 8.40
C THR A 152 5.03 -26.62 6.88
N LEU A 153 4.33 -27.56 6.23
CA LEU A 153 4.04 -27.49 4.80
C LEU A 153 3.19 -26.28 4.44
N VAL A 154 2.13 -25.99 5.20
CA VAL A 154 1.30 -24.79 4.98
C VAL A 154 2.12 -23.52 5.17
N LEU A 155 2.96 -23.44 6.20
CA LEU A 155 3.86 -22.30 6.40
C LEU A 155 4.82 -22.11 5.21
N PHE A 156 5.43 -23.20 4.72
CA PHE A 156 6.28 -23.16 3.54
C PHE A 156 5.52 -22.71 2.28
N LEU A 157 4.29 -23.18 2.06
CA LEU A 157 3.47 -22.73 0.94
C LEU A 157 3.10 -21.25 1.07
N VAL A 158 2.77 -20.77 2.27
CA VAL A 158 2.53 -19.33 2.53
C VAL A 158 3.76 -18.50 2.17
N THR A 159 4.96 -18.91 2.58
CA THR A 159 6.18 -18.15 2.31
C THR A 159 6.54 -18.16 0.82
N VAL A 160 6.41 -19.30 0.13
CA VAL A 160 6.60 -19.37 -1.33
C VAL A 160 5.61 -18.46 -2.06
N MET A 161 4.34 -18.49 -1.68
CA MET A 161 3.32 -17.61 -2.27
C MET A 161 3.62 -16.13 -2.02
N LEU A 162 4.10 -15.78 -0.82
CA LEU A 162 4.53 -14.41 -0.53
C LEU A 162 5.65 -13.97 -1.45
N MET A 163 6.68 -14.79 -1.63
CA MET A 163 7.79 -14.48 -2.54
C MET A 163 7.32 -14.30 -3.98
N LEU A 164 6.38 -15.13 -4.45
CA LEU A 164 5.78 -15.00 -5.78
C LEU A 164 4.98 -13.70 -5.94
N ILE A 165 4.15 -13.36 -4.96
CA ILE A 165 3.35 -12.11 -4.96
C ILE A 165 4.28 -10.90 -4.99
N ILE A 166 5.30 -10.89 -4.14
CA ILE A 166 6.29 -9.83 -4.08
C ILE A 166 7.02 -9.74 -5.43
N GLY A 167 7.51 -10.85 -5.97
CA GLY A 167 8.19 -10.90 -7.26
C GLY A 167 7.34 -10.38 -8.42
N LEU A 168 6.07 -10.80 -8.52
CA LEU A 168 5.17 -10.34 -9.56
C LEU A 168 4.84 -8.84 -9.41
N ALA A 169 4.61 -8.37 -8.18
CA ALA A 169 4.37 -6.96 -7.90
C ALA A 169 5.57 -6.10 -8.36
N HIS A 170 6.80 -6.54 -8.07
CA HIS A 170 8.02 -5.88 -8.51
C HIS A 170 8.19 -5.91 -10.04
N ALA A 171 7.97 -7.07 -10.67
CA ALA A 171 8.07 -7.22 -12.12
C ALA A 171 7.12 -6.26 -12.86
N LEU A 172 5.92 -6.05 -12.33
CA LEU A 172 4.95 -5.11 -12.90
C LEU A 172 5.34 -3.65 -12.73
N VAL A 173 6.01 -3.29 -11.63
CA VAL A 173 6.55 -1.94 -11.48
C VAL A 173 7.71 -1.70 -12.45
N VAL A 174 8.62 -2.66 -12.60
CA VAL A 174 9.70 -2.60 -13.60
C VAL A 174 9.12 -2.49 -15.00
N PHE A 175 8.13 -3.32 -15.35
CA PHE A 175 7.45 -3.27 -16.64
C PHE A 175 6.90 -1.86 -16.94
N ARG A 176 6.30 -1.16 -15.97
CA ARG A 176 5.86 0.22 -16.18
C ARG A 176 6.98 1.19 -16.46
N VAL A 177 8.05 1.12 -15.66
CA VAL A 177 9.19 2.04 -15.78
C VAL A 177 9.87 1.86 -17.14
N VAL A 178 9.93 0.63 -17.65
CA VAL A 178 10.51 0.28 -18.96
C VAL A 178 9.55 0.51 -20.12
N ALA A 179 8.24 0.38 -19.93
CA ALA A 179 7.25 0.60 -20.98
C ALA A 179 7.14 2.08 -21.38
N ALA A 180 7.40 3.02 -20.48
CA ALA A 180 7.38 4.46 -20.76
C ALA A 180 8.37 4.89 -21.87
N PRO A 181 9.67 4.54 -21.82
CA PRO A 181 10.59 4.84 -22.93
C PRO A 181 10.28 4.00 -24.17
N LEU A 182 9.83 2.74 -24.04
CA LEU A 182 9.50 1.89 -25.18
C LEU A 182 8.33 2.44 -26.03
N MET A 183 7.33 3.06 -25.39
CA MET A 183 6.23 3.69 -26.13
C MET A 183 6.65 4.95 -26.90
N SER A 184 7.76 5.59 -26.52
CA SER A 184 8.29 6.75 -27.26
C SER A 184 8.94 6.35 -28.59
N GLU A 185 9.28 5.06 -28.77
CA GLU A 185 9.82 4.51 -30.01
C GLU A 185 8.72 4.03 -30.98
N LEU A 186 7.46 3.96 -30.54
CA LEU A 186 6.34 3.56 -31.39
C LEU A 186 6.04 4.66 -32.44
N SER A 187 5.84 4.24 -33.68
CA SER A 187 5.73 5.14 -34.85
C SER A 187 4.39 5.90 -34.98
N TRP A 188 3.47 5.76 -34.02
CA TRP A 188 2.18 6.46 -34.05
C TRP A 188 2.33 7.90 -33.54
N GLU A 189 2.14 8.89 -34.44
CA GLU A 189 2.28 10.32 -34.15
C GLU A 189 1.45 10.78 -32.94
N PHE A 190 0.22 10.28 -32.79
CA PHE A 190 -0.65 10.63 -31.66
C PHE A 190 -0.11 10.17 -30.30
N ILE A 191 0.57 9.02 -30.26
CA ILE A 191 1.17 8.47 -29.03
C ILE A 191 2.45 9.24 -28.68
N ARG A 192 3.20 9.72 -29.68
CA ARG A 192 4.46 10.41 -29.45
C ARG A 192 4.29 11.78 -28.79
N ASP A 193 3.29 12.55 -29.21
CA ASP A 193 3.03 13.89 -28.66
C ASP A 193 2.51 13.86 -27.21
N HIS A 194 1.82 12.78 -26.82
CA HIS A 194 1.24 12.62 -25.47
C HIS A 194 1.87 11.45 -24.68
N ALA A 195 3.06 11.01 -25.07
CA ALA A 195 3.66 9.75 -24.61
C ALA A 195 3.75 9.64 -23.07
N ASN A 196 4.13 10.71 -22.40
CA ASN A 196 4.28 10.72 -20.94
C ASN A 196 2.92 10.59 -20.22
N THR A 197 1.91 11.34 -20.67
CA THR A 197 0.55 11.27 -20.09
C THR A 197 -0.08 9.91 -20.33
N VAL A 198 0.07 9.37 -21.55
CA VAL A 198 -0.42 8.03 -21.91
C VAL A 198 0.28 6.94 -21.10
N ALA A 199 1.60 7.04 -20.91
CA ALA A 199 2.37 6.10 -20.08
C ALA A 199 1.94 6.11 -18.61
N VAL A 200 1.74 7.30 -18.03
CA VAL A 200 1.27 7.43 -16.64
C VAL A 200 -0.14 6.85 -16.48
N MET A 201 -1.06 7.16 -17.39
CA MET A 201 -2.45 6.66 -17.35
C MET A 201 -2.52 5.15 -17.57
N MET A 202 -1.81 4.62 -18.58
CA MET A 202 -1.74 3.18 -18.84
C MET A 202 -1.12 2.44 -17.65
N GLY A 203 -0.09 3.03 -17.04
CA GLY A 203 0.48 2.53 -15.78
C GLY A 203 -0.57 2.44 -14.67
N ALA A 204 -1.32 3.52 -14.41
CA ALA A 204 -2.36 3.53 -13.37
C ALA A 204 -3.43 2.45 -13.62
N VAL A 205 -3.90 2.30 -14.86
CA VAL A 205 -4.88 1.27 -15.24
C VAL A 205 -4.33 -0.14 -15.01
N LEU A 206 -3.11 -0.42 -15.47
CA LEU A 206 -2.48 -1.72 -15.24
C LEU A 206 -2.32 -2.02 -13.74
N HIS A 207 -2.03 -1.00 -12.90
CA HIS A 207 -1.94 -1.19 -11.44
C HIS A 207 -3.23 -1.65 -10.84
N TYR A 208 -4.28 -0.93 -11.20
CA TYR A 208 -5.60 -1.21 -10.72
C TYR A 208 -6.03 -2.62 -11.12
N LEU A 209 -5.85 -2.99 -12.39
CA LEU A 209 -6.15 -4.34 -12.88
C LEU A 209 -5.34 -5.42 -12.16
N THR A 210 -4.04 -5.20 -11.96
CA THR A 210 -3.20 -6.13 -11.18
C THR A 210 -3.72 -6.30 -9.76
N ILE A 211 -4.02 -5.23 -9.03
CA ILE A 211 -4.50 -5.30 -7.65
C ILE A 211 -5.82 -6.08 -7.60
N GLN A 212 -6.73 -5.84 -8.54
CA GLN A 212 -8.01 -6.57 -8.60
C GLN A 212 -7.82 -8.06 -8.88
N ILE A 213 -7.01 -8.41 -9.87
CA ILE A 213 -6.69 -9.82 -10.20
C ILE A 213 -6.01 -10.50 -9.02
N MET A 214 -4.97 -9.87 -8.46
CA MET A 214 -4.21 -10.41 -7.33
C MET A 214 -5.10 -10.57 -6.09
N THR A 215 -6.03 -9.66 -5.84
CA THR A 215 -6.99 -9.79 -4.73
C THR A 215 -7.87 -11.04 -4.88
N ARG A 216 -8.32 -11.35 -6.10
CA ARG A 216 -9.09 -12.58 -6.37
C ARG A 216 -8.23 -13.83 -6.18
N VAL A 217 -6.99 -13.81 -6.68
CA VAL A 217 -6.02 -14.91 -6.53
C VAL A 217 -5.72 -15.15 -5.04
N ASN A 218 -5.38 -14.09 -4.29
CA ASN A 218 -5.09 -14.17 -2.86
C ASN A 218 -6.23 -14.82 -2.09
N ARG A 219 -7.48 -14.45 -2.38
CA ARG A 219 -8.66 -15.07 -1.75
C ARG A 219 -8.72 -16.57 -2.03
N TRP A 220 -8.58 -16.95 -3.31
CA TRP A 220 -8.64 -18.35 -3.72
C TRP A 220 -7.52 -19.17 -3.07
N VAL A 221 -6.29 -18.64 -3.05
CA VAL A 221 -5.12 -19.26 -2.42
C VAL A 221 -5.34 -19.39 -0.91
N SER A 222 -5.77 -18.33 -0.21
CA SER A 222 -6.01 -18.38 1.23
C SER A 222 -7.06 -19.42 1.61
N LEU A 223 -8.14 -19.56 0.83
CA LEU A 223 -9.12 -20.63 1.02
C LEU A 223 -8.48 -22.01 0.86
N LYS A 224 -7.73 -22.23 -0.23
CA LYS A 224 -7.10 -23.53 -0.49
C LYS A 224 -6.08 -23.92 0.57
N LEU A 225 -5.32 -22.95 1.08
CA LEU A 225 -4.38 -23.17 2.18
C LEU A 225 -5.09 -23.52 3.49
N CYS A 226 -6.26 -22.93 3.77
CA CYS A 226 -7.04 -23.28 4.96
C CYS A 226 -7.65 -24.69 4.86
N ASP A 227 -8.13 -25.09 3.67
CA ASP A 227 -8.56 -26.47 3.41
C ASP A 227 -7.41 -27.47 3.64
N ILE A 228 -6.20 -27.09 3.24
CA ILE A 228 -4.99 -27.87 3.47
C ILE A 228 -4.58 -27.85 4.93
N GLU A 229 -4.84 -26.82 5.74
CA GLU A 229 -4.43 -26.80 7.15
C GLU A 229 -5.33 -27.68 8.04
N LYS A 230 -6.63 -27.78 7.72
CA LYS A 230 -7.67 -28.52 8.47
C LYS A 230 -7.60 -28.26 9.99
N THR A 231 -8.14 -27.12 10.37
CA THR A 231 -8.33 -26.65 11.75
C THR A 231 -9.43 -27.40 12.51
N ASN A 232 -9.44 -27.26 13.84
CA ASN A 232 -10.41 -27.90 14.74
C ASN A 232 -11.82 -27.30 14.62
N SER A 233 -11.94 -25.97 14.67
CA SER A 233 -13.18 -25.19 14.64
C SER A 233 -13.32 -24.31 13.39
N PHE A 234 -14.53 -23.85 13.10
CA PHE A 234 -14.78 -22.93 12.00
C PHE A 234 -14.20 -21.54 12.32
N ALA A 235 -14.38 -21.05 13.54
CA ALA A 235 -13.78 -19.80 14.02
C ALA A 235 -12.24 -19.78 13.89
N ALA A 236 -11.55 -20.89 14.21
CA ALA A 236 -10.10 -21.00 14.00
C ALA A 236 -9.74 -20.96 12.50
N THR A 237 -10.56 -21.58 11.65
CA THR A 237 -10.41 -21.52 10.19
C THR A 237 -10.53 -20.08 9.68
N GLU A 238 -11.56 -19.35 10.14
CA GLU A 238 -11.84 -17.97 9.75
C GLU A 238 -10.72 -17.01 10.20
N ARG A 239 -10.20 -17.19 11.42
CA ARG A 239 -9.04 -16.45 11.94
C ARG A 239 -7.79 -16.72 11.09
N ASN A 240 -7.50 -17.98 10.81
CA ASN A 240 -6.35 -18.38 9.98
C ASN A 240 -6.48 -17.88 8.53
N PHE A 241 -7.68 -17.90 7.97
CA PHE A 241 -7.98 -17.34 6.66
C PHE A 241 -7.75 -15.82 6.65
N THR A 242 -8.29 -15.11 7.64
CA THR A 242 -8.16 -13.66 7.79
C THR A 242 -6.70 -13.23 7.85
N VAL A 243 -5.88 -13.90 8.67
CA VAL A 243 -4.44 -13.61 8.78
C VAL A 243 -3.72 -13.83 7.45
N LYS A 244 -3.95 -14.95 6.77
CA LYS A 244 -3.32 -15.24 5.47
C LYS A 244 -3.74 -14.23 4.40
N MET A 245 -5.04 -13.97 4.28
CA MET A 245 -5.60 -13.04 3.30
C MET A 245 -5.08 -11.62 3.54
N PHE A 246 -5.10 -11.15 4.78
CA PHE A 246 -4.57 -9.85 5.16
C PHE A 246 -3.08 -9.72 4.83
N THR A 247 -2.29 -10.76 5.12
CA THR A 247 -0.85 -10.77 4.81
C THR A 247 -0.63 -10.69 3.29
N PHE A 248 -1.30 -11.51 2.49
CA PHE A 248 -1.16 -11.46 1.03
C PHE A 248 -1.61 -10.12 0.44
N GLN A 249 -2.72 -9.55 0.94
CA GLN A 249 -3.18 -8.22 0.52
C GLN A 249 -2.20 -7.12 0.91
N PHE A 250 -1.62 -7.18 2.11
CA PHE A 250 -0.61 -6.22 2.56
C PHE A 250 0.56 -6.17 1.59
N PHE A 251 1.16 -7.32 1.26
CA PHE A 251 2.28 -7.33 0.30
C PHE A 251 1.84 -6.94 -1.11
N THR A 252 0.63 -7.32 -1.55
CA THR A 252 0.11 -6.93 -2.86
C THR A 252 0.00 -5.41 -3.01
N LEU A 253 -0.54 -4.72 -2.01
CA LEU A 253 -0.71 -3.26 -2.05
C LEU A 253 0.61 -2.53 -1.80
N PHE A 254 1.32 -2.87 -0.73
CA PHE A 254 2.44 -2.04 -0.25
C PHE A 254 3.78 -2.36 -0.92
N SER A 255 3.98 -3.56 -1.48
CA SER A 255 5.25 -3.93 -2.15
C SER A 255 5.62 -2.95 -3.26
N SER A 256 4.66 -2.58 -4.11
CA SER A 256 4.90 -1.62 -5.19
C SER A 256 5.24 -0.21 -4.69
N LEU A 257 4.63 0.24 -3.58
CA LEU A 257 4.92 1.52 -2.95
C LEU A 257 6.31 1.53 -2.31
N PHE A 258 6.69 0.44 -1.63
CA PHE A 258 8.02 0.28 -1.07
C PHE A 258 9.09 0.28 -2.16
N TYR A 259 8.83 -0.38 -3.29
CA TYR A 259 9.76 -0.36 -4.42
C TYR A 259 9.98 1.05 -4.96
N VAL A 260 8.90 1.80 -5.20
CA VAL A 260 9.00 3.18 -5.70
C VAL A 260 9.71 4.09 -4.69
N ALA A 261 9.38 3.99 -3.40
CA ALA A 261 9.94 4.83 -2.36
C ALA A 261 11.45 4.58 -2.13
N PHE A 262 11.87 3.30 -2.06
CA PHE A 262 13.24 2.95 -1.66
C PHE A 262 14.17 2.61 -2.83
N PHE A 263 13.67 1.93 -3.86
CA PHE A 263 14.50 1.38 -4.94
C PHE A 263 14.50 2.25 -6.19
N LEU A 264 13.36 2.83 -6.60
CA LEU A 264 13.32 3.66 -7.80
C LEU A 264 14.14 4.95 -7.63
N GLY A 265 14.03 5.62 -6.47
CA GLY A 265 14.78 6.84 -6.18
C GLY A 265 16.31 6.63 -6.19
N SER A 266 16.78 5.51 -5.65
CA SER A 266 18.21 5.17 -5.61
C SER A 266 18.76 4.80 -6.98
N VAL A 267 18.02 4.02 -7.77
CA VAL A 267 18.41 3.63 -9.15
C VAL A 267 18.47 4.85 -10.06
N LEU A 268 17.44 5.72 -10.05
CA LEU A 268 17.42 6.95 -10.85
C LEU A 268 18.52 7.94 -10.44
N ALA A 269 18.85 8.02 -9.15
CA ALA A 269 19.94 8.86 -8.66
C ALA A 269 21.32 8.35 -9.11
N GLU A 270 21.53 7.04 -9.13
CA GLU A 270 22.77 6.41 -9.61
C GLU A 270 22.94 6.58 -11.12
N GLU A 271 21.87 6.40 -11.89
CA GLU A 271 21.84 6.58 -13.34
C GLU A 271 22.12 8.05 -13.73
N ARG A 272 21.51 9.02 -13.04
CA ARG A 272 21.81 10.45 -13.19
C ARG A 272 23.27 10.78 -12.88
N ARG A 273 23.85 10.14 -11.86
CA ARG A 273 25.29 10.30 -11.51
C ARG A 273 26.19 9.75 -12.61
N ARG A 274 25.81 8.65 -13.23
CA ARG A 274 26.55 7.99 -14.31
C ARG A 274 26.50 8.83 -15.59
N SER A 275 25.33 9.32 -16.00
CA SER A 275 25.18 10.23 -17.15
C SER A 275 25.93 11.55 -16.93
N ALA A 276 25.90 12.12 -15.72
CA ALA A 276 26.65 13.33 -15.39
C ALA A 276 28.18 13.13 -15.36
N LYS A 277 28.68 11.91 -15.14
CA LYS A 277 30.10 11.57 -15.29
C LYS A 277 30.48 11.46 -16.77
N ILE A 278 29.65 10.82 -17.58
CA ILE A 278 29.86 10.65 -19.02
C ILE A 278 29.88 12.01 -19.73
N LEU A 279 28.92 12.88 -19.45
CA LEU A 279 28.90 14.25 -20.00
C LEU A 279 30.10 15.09 -19.57
N ARG A 280 30.52 14.98 -18.30
CA ARG A 280 31.75 15.65 -17.83
C ARG A 280 33.00 15.11 -18.52
N TYR A 281 33.05 13.83 -18.83
CA TYR A 281 34.14 13.23 -19.58
C TYR A 281 34.16 13.73 -21.03
N MET A 282 33.01 13.72 -21.72
CA MET A 282 32.87 14.25 -23.09
C MET A 282 33.23 15.74 -23.18
N ALA A 283 32.76 16.56 -22.24
CA ALA A 283 33.07 17.99 -22.19
C ALA A 283 34.57 18.26 -21.93
N ARG A 284 35.26 17.35 -21.23
CA ARG A 284 36.71 17.44 -21.00
C ARG A 284 37.53 17.04 -22.22
N THR A 285 37.00 16.15 -23.06
CA THR A 285 37.65 15.70 -24.30
C THR A 285 37.33 16.58 -25.51
N SER A 286 36.34 17.46 -25.41
CA SER A 286 35.91 18.37 -26.48
C SER A 286 36.42 19.81 -26.34
N SER A 287 37.13 20.13 -25.24
CA SER A 287 37.86 21.40 -25.12
C SER A 287 39.26 21.19 -25.69
N PRO A 288 39.68 21.98 -26.71
CA PRO A 288 41.01 21.88 -27.30
C PRO A 288 42.13 22.21 -26.32
#